data_AF-A0A1H3E820-F1
#
_entry.id   AF-A0A1H3E820-F1
#
_cell.length_a   1.000
_cell.length_b   1.000
_cell.length_c   1.000
_cell.angle_alpha   90.00
_cell.angle_beta   90.00
_cell.angle_gamma   90.00
#
_symmetry.space_group_name_H-M   'P 1'
#
loop_
_entity.id
_entity.type
_entity.pdbx_description
1 polymer ?
#
loop_
_entity_poly.entity_id
_entity_poly.type
_entity_poly.pdbx_seq_one_letter_code
_entity_poly.pdbx_strand_id
1 'polypeptide(L)'
;MATDPYRPPWFANRGVQLLAAGALIYNAVRLVLRLVDGEWGAAFLAFAWSVLFGYVAIESLRFRRQQDAAGEQADDAPAEPTD
;
A
#
# COMPACT_ATOMS: atom_id res chain seq x y z
N MET A 1 11.93 23.28 -1.22
CA MET A 1 10.52 23.23 -1.64
C MET A 1 10.01 21.82 -1.39
N ALA A 2 9.08 21.64 -0.47
CA ALA A 2 8.46 20.33 -0.24
C ALA A 2 7.64 19.98 -1.48
N THR A 3 8.09 19.00 -2.25
CA THR A 3 7.29 18.41 -3.31
C THR A 3 6.16 17.63 -2.67
N ASP A 4 4.96 18.17 -2.75
CA ASP A 4 3.73 17.52 -2.34
C ASP A 4 3.65 16.13 -3.02
N PRO A 5 3.50 15.02 -2.27
CA PRO A 5 3.50 13.69 -2.86
C PRO A 5 2.37 13.56 -3.88
N TYR A 6 2.71 13.40 -5.16
CA TYR A 6 1.71 13.23 -6.23
C TYR A 6 0.84 12.01 -5.95
N ARG A 7 -0.41 12.24 -5.52
CA ARG A 7 -1.46 11.22 -5.39
C ARG A 7 -2.35 11.30 -6.64
N PRO A 8 -2.34 10.29 -7.52
CA PRO A 8 -3.22 10.28 -8.67
C PRO A 8 -4.69 10.38 -8.21
N PRO A 9 -5.55 11.19 -8.85
CA PRO A 9 -6.91 11.46 -8.37
C PRO A 9 -7.79 10.19 -8.32
N TRP A 10 -7.47 9.18 -9.12
CA TRP A 10 -8.18 7.90 -9.14
C TRP A 10 -7.80 6.97 -7.97
N PHE A 11 -6.70 7.23 -7.25
CA PHE A 11 -6.23 6.39 -6.14
C PHE A 11 -7.12 6.52 -4.88
N ALA A 12 -7.78 7.66 -4.71
CA ALA A 12 -8.76 7.89 -3.66
C ALA A 12 -10.14 7.27 -3.98
N ASN A 13 -10.33 6.76 -5.19
CA ASN A 13 -11.61 6.21 -5.62
C ASN A 13 -11.86 4.84 -4.96
N ARG A 14 -12.94 4.75 -4.17
CA ARG A 14 -13.37 3.52 -3.49
C ARG A 14 -13.56 2.35 -4.47
N GLY A 15 -14.01 2.63 -5.69
CA GLY A 15 -14.15 1.60 -6.73
C GLY A 15 -12.82 0.94 -7.08
N VAL A 16 -11.74 1.73 -7.23
CA VAL A 16 -10.40 1.22 -7.53
C VAL A 16 -9.82 0.44 -6.35
N GLN A 17 -10.07 0.89 -5.12
CA GLN A 17 -9.64 0.19 -3.91
C GLN A 17 -10.33 -1.18 -3.75
N LEU A 18 -11.64 -1.24 -4.03
CA LEU A 18 -12.39 -2.50 -4.02
C LEU A 18 -11.92 -3.45 -5.12
N LEU A 19 -11.61 -2.92 -6.31
CA LEU A 19 -11.07 -3.71 -7.42
C LEU A 19 -9.69 -4.28 -7.07
N ALA A 20 -8.82 -3.47 -6.47
CA ALA A 20 -7.52 -3.90 -5.99
C ALA A 20 -7.63 -4.95 -4.88
N ALA A 21 -8.55 -4.77 -3.92
CA ALA A 21 -8.81 -5.75 -2.87
C ALA A 21 -9.35 -7.07 -3.44
N GLY A 22 -10.28 -7.01 -4.40
CA GLY A 22 -10.80 -8.20 -5.09
C GLY A 22 -9.72 -8.94 -5.86
N ALA A 23 -8.84 -8.22 -6.58
CA ALA A 23 -7.71 -8.81 -7.29
C ALA A 23 -6.70 -9.49 -6.34
N LEU A 24 -6.50 -8.93 -5.14
CA LEU A 24 -5.66 -9.51 -4.10
C LEU A 24 -6.24 -10.84 -3.59
N ILE A 25 -7.53 -10.84 -3.22
CA ILE A 25 -8.23 -12.04 -2.73
C ILE A 25 -8.24 -13.13 -3.80
N TYR A 26 -8.54 -12.77 -5.05
CA TYR A 26 -8.53 -13.70 -6.17
C TYR A 26 -7.16 -14.35 -6.36
N ASN A 27 -6.07 -13.57 -6.31
CA ASN A 27 -4.72 -14.13 -6.40
C ASN A 27 -4.40 -15.07 -5.23
N ALA A 28 -4.81 -14.74 -4.01
CA ALA A 28 -4.61 -15.61 -2.85
C ALA A 28 -5.36 -16.94 -2.99
N VAL A 29 -6.61 -16.93 -3.46
CA VAL A 29 -7.37 -18.16 -3.73
C VAL A 29 -6.71 -18.98 -4.83
N ARG A 30 -6.27 -18.33 -5.92
CA ARG A 30 -5.61 -19.01 -7.04
C ARG A 30 -4.28 -19.65 -6.64
N LEU A 31 -3.56 -19.00 -5.73
CA LEU A 31 -2.34 -19.53 -5.12
C LEU A 31 -2.62 -20.82 -4.35
N VAL A 32 -3.66 -20.81 -3.51
CA VAL A 32 -4.07 -21.98 -2.71
C VAL A 32 -4.55 -23.12 -3.60
N LEU A 33 -5.32 -22.83 -4.65
CA LEU A 33 -5.77 -23.84 -5.61
C LEU A 33 -4.59 -24.51 -6.31
N ARG A 34 -3.59 -23.74 -6.79
CA ARG A 34 -2.36 -24.30 -7.38
C ARG A 34 -1.57 -25.18 -6.41
N LEU A 35 -1.58 -24.83 -5.13
CA LEU A 35 -0.92 -25.61 -4.09
C LEU A 35 -1.64 -26.94 -3.83
N VAL A 36 -2.98 -26.94 -3.84
CA VAL A 36 -3.82 -28.14 -3.70
C VAL A 36 -3.75 -29.05 -4.94
N ASP A 37 -3.65 -28.47 -6.13
CA ASP A 37 -3.51 -29.21 -7.40
C ASP A 37 -2.10 -29.78 -7.63
N GLY A 38 -1.15 -29.57 -6.71
CA GLY A 38 0.21 -30.11 -6.81
C GLY A 38 1.14 -29.34 -7.76
N GLU A 39 0.77 -28.13 -8.18
CA GLU A 39 1.63 -27.22 -8.95
C GLU A 39 2.62 -26.46 -8.04
N TRP A 40 3.47 -27.21 -7.32
CA TRP A 40 4.36 -26.68 -6.28
C TRP A 40 5.25 -25.52 -6.75
N GLY A 41 5.74 -25.57 -8.00
CA GLY A 41 6.57 -24.50 -8.57
C GLY A 41 5.81 -23.20 -8.82
N ALA A 42 4.57 -23.29 -9.34
CA ALA A 42 3.74 -22.12 -9.60
C ALA A 42 3.19 -21.51 -8.30
N ALA A 43 2.88 -22.36 -7.31
CA ALA A 43 2.46 -21.93 -5.99
C ALA A 43 3.61 -21.26 -5.22
N PHE A 44 4.82 -21.83 -5.24
CA PHE A 44 5.98 -21.19 -4.62
C PHE A 44 6.25 -19.80 -5.21
N LEU A 45 6.25 -19.67 -6.54
CA LEU A 45 6.54 -18.41 -7.21
C LEU A 45 5.51 -17.32 -6.86
N ALA A 46 4.22 -17.66 -6.84
CA ALA A 46 3.17 -16.70 -6.49
C ALA A 46 3.15 -16.37 -4.98
N PHE A 47 3.61 -17.28 -4.11
CA PHE A 47 3.83 -17.00 -2.69
C PHE A 47 5.00 -16.03 -2.48
N ALA A 48 6.14 -16.27 -3.15
CA ALA A 48 7.30 -15.39 -3.09
C ALA A 48 6.97 -13.95 -3.53
N TRP A 49 6.18 -13.81 -4.60
CA TRP A 49 5.67 -12.52 -5.03
C TRP A 49 4.72 -11.86 -4.00
N SER A 50 3.86 -12.64 -3.36
CA SER A 50 2.96 -12.12 -2.32
C SER A 50 3.73 -11.61 -1.10
N VAL A 51 4.79 -12.31 -0.68
CA VAL A 51 5.67 -11.86 0.41
C VAL A 51 6.40 -10.58 0.02
N LEU A 52 6.96 -10.51 -1.19
CA LEU A 52 7.68 -9.33 -1.67
C LEU A 52 6.78 -8.10 -1.74
N PHE A 53 5.61 -8.21 -2.38
CA PHE A 53 4.66 -7.09 -2.48
C PHE A 53 4.00 -6.76 -1.15
N GLY A 54 3.75 -7.77 -0.29
CA GLY A 54 3.23 -7.57 1.05
C GLY A 54 4.19 -6.75 1.92
N TYR A 55 5.48 -7.06 1.86
CA TYR A 55 6.51 -6.27 2.54
C TYR A 55 6.56 -4.82 2.04
N VAL A 56 6.54 -4.62 0.72
CA VAL A 56 6.51 -3.27 0.13
C VAL A 56 5.25 -2.50 0.54
N ALA A 57 4.09 -3.16 0.62
CA ALA A 57 2.86 -2.53 1.08
C ALA A 57 2.94 -2.09 2.56
N ILE A 58 3.51 -2.94 3.42
CA ILE A 58 3.75 -2.61 4.84
C ILE A 58 4.70 -1.42 4.94
N GLU A 59 5.79 -1.42 4.17
CA GLU A 59 6.75 -0.32 4.21
C GLU A 59 6.15 0.98 3.64
N SER A 60 5.32 0.90 2.61
CA SER A 60 4.57 2.05 2.08
C SER A 60 3.60 2.63 3.13
N LEU A 61 2.92 1.78 3.91
CA LEU A 61 2.09 2.21 5.04
C LEU A 61 2.93 2.87 6.14
N ARG A 62 4.12 2.33 6.43
CA ARG A 62 5.06 2.92 7.38
C ARG A 62 5.51 4.31 6.93
N PHE A 63 5.85 4.48 5.66
CA PHE A 63 6.20 5.78 5.08
C PHE A 63 5.03 6.77 5.11
N ARG A 64 3.80 6.32 4.81
CA ARG A 64 2.61 7.16 4.93
C ARG A 64 2.42 7.68 6.36
N ARG A 65 2.53 6.81 7.37
CA ARG A 65 2.44 7.23 8.78
C ARG A 65 3.52 8.24 9.16
N GLN A 66 4.73 8.10 8.63
CA GLN A 66 5.81 9.07 8.88
C GLN A 66 5.53 10.43 8.22
N GLN A 67 4.93 10.44 7.03
CA GLN A 67 4.52 11.67 6.34
C GLN A 67 3.36 12.37 7.05
N ASP A 68 2.36 11.61 7.50
CA ASP A 68 1.21 12.14 8.24
C ASP A 68 1.67 12.77 9.58
N ALA A 69 2.56 12.10 10.32
CA ALA A 69 3.11 12.63 11.58
C ALA A 69 4.02 13.86 11.40
N ALA A 70 4.73 13.97 10.27
CA ALA A 70 5.52 15.16 9.94
C ALA A 70 4.65 16.35 9.51
N GLY A 71 3.46 16.10 8.94
CA GLY A 71 2.48 17.12 8.59
C GLY A 71 1.80 17.74 9.82
N GLU A 72 1.44 16.92 10.81
CA GLU A 72 0.86 17.40 12.08
C GLU A 72 1.83 18.30 12.87
N GLN A 73 3.14 18.06 12.80
CA GLN A 73 4.16 18.94 13.42
C GLN A 73 4.37 20.27 12.70
N ALA A 74 4.01 20.36 11.41
CA ALA A 74 4.10 21.60 10.64
C ALA A 74 2.89 22.53 10.87
N ASP A 75 1.71 21.97 11.16
CA ASP A 75 0.49 22.71 11.49
C ASP A 75 0.46 23.24 12.93
N ASP A 76 1.26 22.65 13.83
CA ASP A 76 1.38 23.06 15.25
C ASP A 76 2.51 24.08 15.49
N ALA A 77 3.11 24.62 14.41
CA ALA A 77 4.09 25.70 14.50
C ALA A 77 3.37 27.01 14.89
N PRO A 78 3.73 27.66 16.03
CA PRO A 78 3.03 28.85 16.48
C PRO A 78 3.12 29.94 15.43
N ALA A 79 1.98 30.53 15.06
CA ALA A 79 1.96 31.73 14.23
C ALA A 79 2.78 32.82 14.94
N GLU A 80 3.96 33.14 14.41
CA GLU A 80 4.77 34.23 14.92
C GLU A 80 3.92 35.52 14.87
N PRO A 81 3.70 36.20 16.02
CA PRO A 81 3.02 37.48 16.03
C PRO A 81 3.93 38.47 15.31
N THR A 82 3.46 38.95 14.16
CA THR A 82 4.11 39.99 13.39
C THR A 82 3.83 41.32 14.08
N ASP A 83 4.84 41.87 14.77
CA ASP A 83 4.88 43.27 15.24
C ASP A 83 5.25 44.22 14.09
#